data_AF-A0A6B3R7N5-F1
#
_entry.id   AF-A0A6B3R7N5-F1
#
_cell.length_a   1.000
_cell.length_b   1.000
_cell.length_c   1.000
_cell.angle_alpha   90.00
_cell.angle_beta   90.00
_cell.angle_gamma   90.00
#
_symmetry.space_group_name_H-M   'P 1'
#
loop_
_entity.id
_entity.type
_entity.pdbx_description
1 polymer ?
#
loop_
_entity_poly.entity_id
_entity_poly.type
_entity_poly.pdbx_seq_one_letter_code
_entity_poly.pdbx_strand_id
1 'polypeptide(L)'
;VSIDTLQTLSIKENLINNGTVGGQGYLVLDGASAQEISGTGSFTYLRLDNTNGTTLNDDADIIGVLDLQDGLFIIAPDKFFTFKSSETKTAVIAEVAVTAGISGCVIVERYMPPTNRSYRYMASPVSTTNCGRQTI
;
A
#
# COMPACT_ATOMS: atom_id res chain seq x y z
N VAL A 1 2.02 1.87 16.03
CA VAL A 1 1.15 3.05 16.28
C VAL A 1 -0.28 2.68 15.90
N SER A 2 -1.30 3.17 16.62
CA SER A 2 -2.71 3.03 16.23
C SER A 2 -3.34 4.41 16.09
N ILE A 3 -4.04 4.66 14.98
CA ILE A 3 -4.73 5.92 14.70
C ILE A 3 -6.24 5.66 14.77
N ASP A 4 -6.94 6.38 15.62
CA ASP A 4 -8.38 6.14 15.83
C ASP A 4 -9.24 6.67 14.69
N THR A 5 -10.50 6.24 14.66
CA THR A 5 -11.50 6.74 13.71
C THR A 5 -11.58 8.27 13.76
N LEU A 6 -11.71 8.91 12.59
CA LEU A 6 -11.76 10.36 12.41
C LEU A 6 -10.46 11.12 12.74
N GLN A 7 -9.39 10.41 13.12
CA GLN A 7 -8.08 11.02 13.30
C GLN A 7 -7.20 10.78 12.07
N THR A 8 -6.26 11.69 11.87
CA THR A 8 -5.20 11.58 10.87
C THR A 8 -3.87 11.91 11.51
N LEU A 9 -2.83 11.15 11.18
CA LEU A 9 -1.45 11.48 11.51
C LEU A 9 -0.75 11.96 10.24
N SER A 10 -0.51 13.26 10.14
CA SER A 10 0.24 13.86 9.04
C SER A 10 1.74 13.74 9.28
N ILE A 11 2.46 13.19 8.32
CA ILE A 11 3.92 13.17 8.28
C ILE A 11 4.36 14.18 7.24
N LYS A 12 5.18 15.14 7.66
CA LYS A 12 5.64 16.26 6.81
C LYS A 12 6.98 16.01 6.13
N GLU A 13 7.74 15.03 6.60
CA GLU A 13 9.07 14.66 6.10
C GLU A 13 9.13 13.15 5.81
N ASN A 14 10.33 12.58 5.72
CA ASN A 14 10.49 11.14 5.47
C ASN A 14 9.99 10.30 6.65
N LEU A 15 9.49 9.11 6.32
CA LEU A 15 8.97 8.12 7.27
C LEU A 15 9.88 6.89 7.31
N ILE A 16 10.26 6.48 8.51
CA ILE A 16 10.85 5.17 8.76
C ILE A 16 9.84 4.34 9.56
N ASN A 17 9.32 3.26 8.99
CA ASN A 17 8.38 2.37 9.66
C ASN A 17 8.89 0.92 9.66
N ASN A 18 9.31 0.43 10.83
CA ASN A 18 9.71 -0.96 11.05
C ASN A 18 8.66 -1.78 11.83
N GLY A 19 7.45 -1.24 11.99
CA GLY A 19 6.38 -1.88 12.74
C GLY A 19 5.03 -1.73 12.05
N THR A 20 3.96 -1.78 12.84
CA THR A 20 2.60 -1.63 12.32
C THR A 20 2.06 -0.23 12.62
N VAL A 21 1.59 0.44 11.59
CA VAL A 21 0.69 1.60 11.67
C VAL A 21 -0.73 1.10 11.45
N GLY A 22 -1.43 0.90 12.56
CA GLY A 22 -2.76 0.32 12.64
C GLY A 22 -3.85 1.32 12.99
N GLY A 23 -5.01 0.79 13.38
CA GLY A 23 -6.19 1.57 13.71
C GLY A 23 -7.12 1.79 12.50
N GLN A 24 -8.03 2.74 12.63
CA GLN A 24 -9.09 3.04 11.67
C GLN A 24 -9.00 4.43 11.04
N GLY A 25 -8.06 5.26 11.49
CA GLY A 25 -7.70 6.55 10.88
C GLY A 25 -6.52 6.43 9.92
N TYR A 26 -6.24 7.50 9.18
CA TYR A 26 -5.21 7.52 8.14
C TYR A 26 -3.85 8.02 8.66
N LEU A 27 -2.79 7.35 8.24
CA LEU A 27 -1.48 7.98 8.12
C LEU A 27 -1.46 8.77 6.80
N VAL A 28 -1.09 10.05 6.84
CA VAL A 28 -1.11 10.93 5.67
C VAL A 28 0.31 11.42 5.38
N LEU A 29 0.76 11.28 4.14
CA LEU A 29 1.99 11.89 3.63
C LEU A 29 1.62 13.14 2.83
N ASP A 30 1.83 14.30 3.45
CA ASP A 30 1.40 15.62 2.97
C ASP A 30 2.49 16.69 3.19
N GLY A 31 3.74 16.29 2.91
CA GLY A 31 4.92 17.14 2.95
C GLY A 31 4.99 18.13 1.78
N ALA A 32 5.75 19.21 1.97
CA ALA A 32 5.95 20.24 0.93
C ALA A 32 7.06 19.88 -0.09
N SER A 33 7.73 18.74 0.10
CA SER A 33 8.78 18.20 -0.77
C SER A 33 8.53 16.71 -0.98
N ALA A 34 9.19 16.10 -1.96
CA ALA A 34 9.08 14.64 -2.16
C ALA A 34 9.46 13.91 -0.86
N GLN A 35 8.64 12.93 -0.48
CA GLN A 35 8.83 12.16 0.74
C GLN A 35 9.32 10.74 0.44
N GLU A 36 10.01 10.16 1.41
CA GLU A 36 10.44 8.77 1.35
C GLU A 36 9.83 7.95 2.49
N ILE A 37 9.46 6.71 2.19
CA ILE A 37 9.12 5.67 3.16
C ILE A 37 10.23 4.61 3.13
N SER A 38 10.79 4.28 4.28
CA SER A 38 11.74 3.16 4.44
C SER A 38 11.37 2.29 5.65
N GLY A 39 12.00 1.11 5.73
CA GLY A 39 11.68 0.09 6.72
C GLY A 39 10.58 -0.87 6.26
N THR A 40 10.55 -2.07 6.84
CA THR A 40 9.72 -3.20 6.37
C THR A 40 8.39 -3.31 7.11
N GLY A 41 7.77 -2.17 7.41
CA GLY A 41 6.55 -2.08 8.20
C GLY A 41 5.27 -2.32 7.41
N SER A 42 4.14 -2.21 8.10
CA SER A 42 2.80 -2.34 7.52
C SER A 42 1.88 -1.18 7.87
N PHE A 43 0.93 -0.91 6.98
CA PHE A 43 -0.08 0.14 7.10
C PHE A 43 -1.49 -0.45 7.01
N THR A 44 -2.41 0.07 7.83
CA THR A 44 -3.84 -0.25 7.66
C THR A 44 -4.53 0.75 6.73
N TYR A 45 -4.33 2.04 6.95
CA TYR A 45 -4.89 3.11 6.12
C TYR A 45 -3.79 4.13 5.84
N LEU A 46 -3.41 4.26 4.57
CA LEU A 46 -2.34 5.16 4.11
C LEU A 46 -2.90 6.09 3.05
N ARG A 47 -2.73 7.40 3.25
CA ARG A 47 -3.10 8.43 2.29
C ARG A 47 -1.86 9.14 1.78
N LEU A 48 -1.78 9.30 0.47
CA LEU A 48 -0.78 10.13 -0.20
C LEU A 48 -1.48 11.37 -0.74
N ASP A 49 -1.00 12.51 -0.28
CA ASP A 49 -1.52 13.84 -0.62
C ASP A 49 -0.32 14.79 -0.76
N ASN A 50 0.62 14.39 -1.63
CA ASN A 50 1.87 15.12 -1.84
C ASN A 50 2.16 15.20 -3.34
N THR A 51 1.93 16.36 -3.93
CA THR A 51 2.15 16.66 -5.35
C THR A 51 3.57 16.35 -5.85
N ASN A 52 4.57 16.39 -4.96
CA ASN A 52 5.96 16.07 -5.31
C ASN A 52 6.23 14.56 -5.35
N GLY A 53 5.26 13.74 -4.94
CA GLY A 53 5.34 12.29 -4.90
C GLY A 53 5.90 11.74 -3.59
N THR A 54 5.80 10.42 -3.48
CA THR A 54 6.34 9.64 -2.36
C THR A 54 7.02 8.40 -2.90
N THR A 55 8.26 8.13 -2.46
CA THR A 55 9.00 6.93 -2.83
C THR A 55 9.05 5.94 -1.69
N LEU A 56 8.65 4.69 -1.95
CA LEU A 56 8.84 3.54 -1.08
C LEU A 56 10.19 2.88 -1.40
N ASN A 57 11.13 2.95 -0.46
CA ASN A 57 12.51 2.45 -0.61
C ASN A 57 12.72 1.02 -0.08
N ASP A 58 11.73 0.45 0.63
CA ASP A 58 11.77 -0.92 1.18
C ASP A 58 10.44 -1.64 0.99
N ASP A 59 10.45 -2.97 1.10
CA ASP A 59 9.22 -3.76 1.01
C ASP A 59 8.25 -3.37 2.14
N ALA A 60 6.98 -3.11 1.82
CA ALA A 60 5.97 -2.79 2.81
C ALA A 60 4.61 -3.38 2.46
N ASP A 61 3.78 -3.55 3.49
CA ASP A 61 2.46 -4.13 3.36
C ASP A 61 1.36 -3.11 3.62
N ILE A 62 0.24 -3.27 2.91
CA ILE A 62 -1.03 -2.61 3.23
C ILE A 62 -2.14 -3.62 3.42
N ILE A 63 -2.95 -3.41 4.46
CA ILE A 63 -4.00 -4.36 4.89
C ILE A 63 -5.40 -3.78 4.66
N GLY A 64 -5.54 -2.46 4.58
CA GLY A 64 -6.79 -1.75 4.34
C GLY A 64 -6.73 -0.88 3.09
N VAL A 65 -6.85 0.44 3.23
CA VAL A 65 -7.03 1.33 2.07
C VAL A 65 -5.76 2.12 1.78
N LEU A 66 -5.30 2.04 0.52
CA LEU A 66 -4.40 3.03 -0.07
C LEU A 66 -5.25 4.12 -0.72
N ASP A 67 -5.12 5.35 -0.23
CA ASP A 67 -5.85 6.51 -0.71
C ASP A 67 -4.90 7.47 -1.43
N LEU A 68 -5.06 7.60 -2.75
CA LEU A 68 -4.17 8.37 -3.63
C LEU A 68 -4.88 9.66 -4.04
N GLN A 69 -4.65 10.74 -3.28
CA GLN A 69 -5.29 12.03 -3.47
C GLN A 69 -4.47 12.99 -4.32
N ASP A 70 -3.13 12.97 -4.18
CA ASP A 70 -2.24 13.75 -5.03
C ASP A 70 -0.83 13.15 -5.11
N GLY A 71 -0.19 13.32 -6.28
CA GLY A 71 1.16 12.88 -6.58
C GLY A 71 1.33 11.38 -6.85
N LEU A 72 2.56 11.01 -7.22
CA LEU A 72 2.91 9.65 -7.60
C LEU A 72 3.45 8.85 -6.41
N PHE A 73 2.87 7.69 -6.14
CA PHE A 73 3.47 6.69 -5.28
C PHE A 73 4.44 5.83 -6.07
N ILE A 74 5.73 6.00 -5.83
CA ILE A 74 6.80 5.30 -6.56
C ILE A 74 7.33 4.18 -5.67
N ILE A 75 7.30 2.96 -6.17
CA ILE A 75 7.95 1.81 -5.54
C ILE A 75 9.34 1.69 -6.18
N ALA A 76 10.39 1.79 -5.37
CA ALA A 76 11.76 1.71 -5.85
C ALA A 76 12.04 0.38 -6.58
N PRO A 77 13.03 0.34 -7.49
CA PRO A 77 13.42 -0.90 -8.16
C PRO A 77 13.70 -2.03 -7.17
N ASP A 78 13.29 -3.25 -7.53
CA ASP A 78 13.43 -4.47 -6.72
C ASP A 78 12.70 -4.45 -5.36
N LYS A 79 11.81 -3.47 -5.13
CA LYS A 79 10.94 -3.40 -3.96
C LYS A 79 9.50 -3.73 -4.31
N PHE A 80 8.74 -4.11 -3.29
CA PHE A 80 7.35 -4.52 -3.44
C PHE A 80 6.45 -3.81 -2.43
N PHE A 81 5.31 -3.33 -2.93
CA PHE A 81 4.19 -2.95 -2.07
C PHE A 81 3.10 -4.01 -2.14
N THR A 82 2.82 -4.66 -1.02
CA THR A 82 1.93 -5.83 -0.99
C THR A 82 0.57 -5.48 -0.41
N PHE A 83 -0.47 -5.68 -1.22
CA PHE A 83 -1.86 -5.62 -0.81
C PHE A 83 -2.25 -6.96 -0.20
N LYS A 84 -2.35 -6.98 1.13
CA LYS A 84 -2.69 -8.16 1.92
C LYS A 84 -4.18 -8.42 1.90
N SER A 85 -4.53 -9.70 1.90
CA SER A 85 -5.89 -10.18 2.14
C SER A 85 -5.85 -11.24 3.24
N SER A 86 -6.77 -11.15 4.19
CA SER A 86 -6.95 -12.05 5.32
C SER A 86 -8.42 -12.48 5.44
N GLU A 87 -8.74 -13.25 6.48
CA GLU A 87 -10.13 -13.65 6.78
C GLU A 87 -11.06 -12.46 6.99
N THR A 88 -10.54 -11.34 7.53
CA THR A 88 -11.36 -10.21 7.99
C THR A 88 -11.14 -8.93 7.19
N LYS A 89 -10.10 -8.86 6.36
CA LYS A 89 -9.74 -7.65 5.61
C LYS A 89 -9.19 -7.98 4.24
N THR A 90 -9.46 -7.12 3.27
CA THR A 90 -8.81 -7.16 1.95
C THR A 90 -8.36 -5.75 1.62
N ALA A 91 -7.08 -5.61 1.31
CA ALA A 91 -6.55 -4.32 0.94
C ALA A 91 -7.10 -3.87 -0.41
N VAL A 92 -7.37 -2.58 -0.53
CA VAL A 92 -7.92 -1.96 -1.73
C VAL A 92 -7.24 -0.62 -1.99
N ILE A 93 -7.31 -0.17 -3.24
CA ILE A 93 -7.00 1.21 -3.61
C ILE A 93 -8.34 1.95 -3.65
N ALA A 94 -8.40 3.14 -3.07
CA ALA A 94 -9.55 4.04 -3.20
C ALA A 94 -9.68 4.57 -4.64
N GLU A 95 -10.67 5.43 -4.89
CA GLU A 95 -10.71 6.19 -6.14
C GLU A 95 -9.40 6.99 -6.29
N VAL A 96 -8.75 6.85 -7.45
CA VAL A 96 -7.48 7.51 -7.74
C VAL A 96 -7.77 8.89 -8.33
N ALA A 97 -7.28 9.94 -7.67
CA ALA A 97 -7.41 11.29 -8.18
C ALA A 97 -6.65 11.49 -9.51
N VAL A 98 -7.09 12.47 -10.31
CA VAL A 98 -6.54 12.70 -11.66
C VAL A 98 -5.05 13.05 -11.69
N THR A 99 -4.53 13.63 -10.61
CA THR A 99 -3.11 13.98 -10.45
C THR A 99 -2.31 12.91 -9.71
N ALA A 100 -2.97 11.85 -9.26
CA ALA A 100 -2.38 10.80 -8.45
C ALA A 100 -2.14 9.52 -9.24
N GLY A 101 -1.24 8.67 -8.73
CA GLY A 101 -0.99 7.38 -9.34
C GLY A 101 -0.06 6.50 -8.51
N ILE A 102 0.15 5.29 -8.99
CA ILE A 102 1.12 4.35 -8.45
C ILE A 102 2.01 3.83 -9.60
N SER A 103 3.31 3.76 -9.34
CA SER A 103 4.31 3.28 -10.31
C SER A 103 5.29 2.34 -9.63
N GLY A 104 5.59 1.22 -10.30
CA GLY A 104 6.47 0.18 -9.80
C GLY A 104 5.73 -1.11 -9.47
N CYS A 105 6.34 -1.95 -8.63
CA CYS A 105 5.93 -3.34 -8.47
C CYS A 105 4.98 -3.55 -7.29
N VAL A 106 3.72 -3.87 -7.60
CA VAL A 106 2.68 -4.18 -6.63
C VAL A 106 2.43 -5.69 -6.60
N ILE A 107 2.27 -6.24 -5.39
CA ILE A 107 1.81 -7.61 -5.18
C ILE A 107 0.40 -7.55 -4.61
N VAL A 108 -0.51 -8.36 -5.14
CA VAL A 108 -1.86 -8.50 -4.59
C VAL A 108 -2.05 -9.93 -4.10
N GLU A 109 -2.35 -10.08 -2.82
CA GLU A 109 -2.64 -11.36 -2.21
C GLU A 109 -4.15 -11.60 -2.09
N ARG A 110 -4.56 -12.86 -2.23
CA ARG A 110 -5.94 -13.30 -1.99
C ARG A 110 -5.98 -14.30 -0.87
N TYR A 111 -6.76 -14.01 0.16
CA TYR A 111 -7.00 -14.98 1.23
C TYR A 111 -7.81 -16.18 0.72
N MET A 112 -7.30 -17.38 0.99
CA MET A 112 -7.98 -18.64 0.71
C MET A 112 -8.26 -19.34 2.05
N PRO A 113 -9.54 -19.44 2.46
CA PRO A 113 -9.87 -20.06 3.73
C PRO A 113 -9.36 -21.52 3.80
N PRO A 114 -9.02 -22.02 4.99
CA PRO A 114 -8.50 -23.37 5.17
C PRO A 114 -9.55 -24.47 4.89
N THR A 115 -10.84 -24.13 4.95
CA THR A 115 -11.94 -25.07 4.72
C THR A 115 -12.30 -25.18 3.24
N ASN A 116 -12.69 -26.38 2.79
CA ASN A 116 -13.20 -26.65 1.44
C ASN A 116 -12.24 -26.30 0.28
N ARG A 117 -10.93 -26.53 0.46
CA ARG A 117 -9.95 -26.36 -0.60
C ARG A 117 -10.13 -27.44 -1.68
N SER A 118 -10.46 -27.02 -2.89
CA SER A 118 -10.46 -27.84 -4.09
C SER A 118 -9.57 -27.20 -5.16
N TYR A 119 -9.20 -27.98 -6.19
CA TYR A 119 -8.52 -27.41 -7.34
C TYR A 119 -9.40 -26.36 -8.05
N ARG A 120 -8.81 -25.23 -8.44
CA ARG A 120 -9.45 -24.18 -9.24
C ARG A 120 -8.38 -23.45 -10.06
N TYR A 121 -8.72 -23.12 -11.30
CA TYR A 121 -7.92 -22.18 -12.09
C TYR A 121 -8.12 -20.76 -11.55
N MET A 122 -7.03 -20.05 -11.35
CA MET A 122 -7.00 -18.66 -10.93
C MET A 122 -6.21 -17.88 -11.98
N ALA A 123 -6.61 -16.64 -12.21
CA ALA A 123 -5.88 -15.69 -13.03
C ALA A 123 -6.14 -14.29 -12.51
N SER A 124 -5.14 -13.43 -12.64
CA SER A 124 -5.30 -11.99 -12.41
C SER A 124 -6.14 -11.36 -13.54
N PRO A 125 -7.13 -10.49 -13.22
CA PRO A 125 -7.85 -9.72 -14.23
C PRO A 125 -7.01 -8.57 -14.81
N VAL A 126 -5.81 -8.33 -14.27
CA VAL A 126 -4.89 -7.28 -14.71
C VAL A 126 -3.58 -7.89 -15.21
N SER A 127 -3.03 -7.32 -16.28
CA SER A 127 -1.73 -7.67 -16.82
C SER A 127 -0.62 -6.97 -16.03
N THR A 128 0.37 -7.72 -15.55
CA THR A 128 1.55 -7.17 -14.88
C THR A 128 2.78 -7.28 -15.77
N THR A 129 3.63 -6.27 -15.78
CA THR A 129 5.03 -6.44 -16.22
C THR A 129 5.75 -7.31 -15.19
N ASN A 130 6.60 -8.24 -15.61
CA ASN A 130 7.31 -9.12 -14.69
C ASN A 130 8.16 -8.29 -13.71
N CYS A 131 7.81 -8.38 -12.43
CA CYS A 131 8.45 -7.69 -11.31
C CYS A 131 9.46 -8.58 -10.55
N GLY A 132 9.93 -9.67 -11.16
CA GLY A 132 10.89 -10.60 -10.54
C GLY A 132 10.30 -11.56 -9.51
N ARG A 133 8.99 -11.49 -9.24
CA ARG A 133 8.23 -12.44 -8.41
C ARG A 133 7.12 -13.10 -9.22
N GLN A 134 6.92 -14.40 -8.97
CA GLN A 134 5.91 -15.18 -9.66
C GLN A 134 4.52 -14.68 -9.27
N THR A 135 3.81 -14.11 -10.25
CA THR A 135 2.39 -13.77 -10.15
C THR A 135 1.57 -15.03 -10.43
N ILE A 136 0.62 -15.36 -9.56
CA ILE A 136 -0.31 -16.50 -9.69
C ILE A 136 -1.65 -15.98 -10.20
#